data_AF-A0A416I3Z5-F1
#
_entry.id   AF-A0A416I3Z5-F1
#
_cell.length_a   1.000
_cell.length_b   1.000
_cell.length_c   1.000
_cell.angle_alpha   90.00
_cell.angle_beta   90.00
_cell.angle_gamma   90.00
#
_symmetry.space_group_name_H-M   'P 1'
#
loop_
_entity.id
_entity.type
_entity.pdbx_description
1 polymer ?
#
loop_
_entity_poly.entity_id
_entity_poly.type
_entity_poly.pdbx_seq_one_letter_code
_entity_poly.pdbx_strand_id
1 'polypeptide(L)' 'MAKDRETPCKYYICAGKCEKGREADHKGYCQRCDKYFPRAKVRHLNLKKQKLDKMRRNEKDE' A
#
# COMPACT_ATOMS: atom_id res chain seq x y z
N MET A 1 9.25 9.28 4.04
CA MET A 1 8.94 8.32 2.96
C MET A 1 7.43 8.13 2.90
N ALA A 2 6.79 8.57 1.83
CA ALA A 2 5.38 8.24 1.60
C ALA A 2 5.30 6.72 1.40
N LYS A 3 4.49 6.04 2.21
CA LYS A 3 4.21 4.61 2.01
C LYS A 3 3.11 4.50 0.97
N ASP A 4 3.35 3.70 -0.06
CA ASP A 4 2.28 3.31 -0.97
C ASP A 4 1.21 2.52 -0.21
N ARG A 5 -0.04 2.76 -0.57
CA ARG A 5 -1.20 2.04 -0.06
C ARG A 5 -1.21 0.67 -0.73
N GLU A 6 -0.79 -0.32 0.03
CA GLU A 6 -0.80 -1.73 -0.39
C GLU A 6 -2.22 -2.28 -0.54
N THR A 7 -3.14 -1.86 0.33
CA THR A 7 -4.53 -2.30 0.28
C THR A 7 -5.35 -1.41 -0.66
N PRO A 8 -6.15 -1.99 -1.58
CA PRO A 8 -7.08 -1.22 -2.41
C PRO A 8 -8.12 -0.46 -1.59
N CYS A 9 -8.58 0.67 -2.13
CA CYS A 9 -9.66 1.44 -1.53
C CYS A 9 -10.99 0.67 -1.60
N LYS A 10 -11.87 0.80 -0.59
CA LYS A 10 -13.24 0.23 -0.61
C LYS A 10 -14.04 0.69 -1.83
N TYR A 11 -13.85 1.95 -2.23
CA TYR A 11 -14.56 2.60 -3.33
C TYR A 11 -13.94 2.35 -4.72
N TYR A 12 -12.83 1.60 -4.79
CA TYR A 12 -12.21 1.25 -6.06
C TYR A 12 -12.95 0.05 -6.67
N ILE A 13 -13.48 0.22 -7.89
CA ILE A 13 -14.22 -0.83 -8.60
C ILE A 13 -13.31 -1.46 -9.67
N CYS A 14 -12.85 -0.64 -10.63
CA CYS A 14 -11.92 -1.04 -11.68
C CYS A 14 -11.17 0.19 -12.21
N ALA A 15 -10.23 -0.01 -13.15
CA ALA A 15 -9.49 1.10 -13.76
C ALA A 15 -10.47 2.12 -14.37
N GLY A 16 -10.24 3.40 -14.07
CA GLY A 16 -11.09 4.50 -14.51
C GLY A 16 -12.43 4.64 -13.76
N LYS A 17 -12.83 3.68 -12.90
CA LYS A 17 -14.11 3.72 -12.16
C LYS A 17 -13.93 3.66 -10.65
N CYS A 18 -14.24 4.78 -10.00
CA CYS A 18 -14.39 4.89 -8.55
C CYS A 18 -15.87 5.13 -8.23
N GLU A 19 -16.38 4.53 -7.16
CA GLU A 19 -17.75 4.76 -6.66
C GLU A 19 -18.01 6.24 -6.33
N LYS A 20 -16.96 7.01 -6.07
CA LYS A 20 -17.00 8.46 -5.80
C LYS A 20 -17.07 9.33 -7.07
N GLY A 21 -17.21 8.73 -8.26
CA GLY A 21 -17.26 9.46 -9.53
C GLY A 21 -15.92 10.07 -9.97
N ARG A 22 -14.78 9.51 -9.51
CA ARG A 22 -13.42 9.96 -9.87
C ARG A 22 -12.73 8.92 -10.77
N GLU A 23 -11.77 9.37 -11.57
CA GLU A 23 -10.92 8.48 -12.35
C GLU A 23 -10.02 7.65 -11.42
N ALA A 24 -10.26 6.34 -11.39
CA ALA A 24 -9.59 5.43 -10.48
C ALA A 24 -8.30 4.88 -11.08
N ASP A 25 -7.16 5.32 -10.54
CA ASP A 25 -5.83 4.78 -10.87
C ASP A 25 -5.06 4.38 -9.61
N HIS A 26 -4.64 3.11 -9.56
CA HIS A 26 -3.88 2.50 -8.48
C HIS A 26 -2.51 3.14 -8.25
N LYS A 27 -1.88 3.75 -9.25
CA LYS A 27 -0.54 4.32 -9.13
C LYS A 27 -0.56 5.84 -8.98
N GLY A 28 -1.55 6.52 -9.53
CA GLY A 28 -1.69 7.97 -9.47
C GLY A 28 -2.62 8.43 -8.36
N TYR A 29 -3.88 8.68 -8.73
CA TYR A 29 -4.82 9.41 -7.88
C TYR A 29 -5.18 8.64 -6.60
N CYS A 30 -5.41 7.33 -6.68
CA CYS A 30 -5.88 6.57 -5.52
C CYS A 30 -4.82 6.45 -4.41
N GLN A 31 -3.53 6.56 -4.74
CA GLN A 31 -2.44 6.58 -3.74
C GLN A 31 -2.43 7.86 -2.90
N ARG A 32 -2.87 8.98 -3.50
CA ARG A 32 -2.87 10.31 -2.88
C ARG A 32 -4.24 10.77 -2.40
N CYS A 33 -5.30 10.01 -2.71
CA CYS A 33 -6.67 10.39 -2.38
C CYS A 33 -6.85 10.62 -0.88
N ASP A 34 -7.35 11.80 -0.53
CA ASP A 34 -7.78 12.25 0.80
C ASP A 34 -8.83 11.32 1.43
N LYS A 35 -9.81 10.88 0.63
CA LYS A 35 -10.94 10.04 1.06
C LYS A 35 -10.66 8.54 0.99
N TYR A 36 -9.42 8.12 1.19
CA TYR A 36 -9.07 6.70 1.11
C TYR A 36 -9.57 5.94 2.34
N PHE A 37 -10.15 4.78 2.08
CA PHE A 37 -10.54 3.84 3.12
C PHE A 37 -10.18 2.43 2.64
N PRO A 38 -9.39 1.65 3.41
CA PRO A 38 -8.98 0.33 2.98
C PRO A 38 -10.20 -0.60 2.84
N ARG A 39 -10.24 -1.40 1.77
CA ARG A 39 -11.34 -2.35 1.53
C ARG A 39 -11.39 -3.45 2.60
N ALA A 40 -10.23 -3.81 3.15
CA ALA A 40 -10.10 -4.74 4.26
C ALA A 40 -9.08 -4.21 5.27
N LYS A 41 -9.32 -4.43 6.57
CA LYS A 41 -8.33 -4.12 7.61
C LYS A 41 -7.28 -5.22 7.66
N VAL A 42 -6.29 -5.14 6.78
CA VAL A 42 -5.21 -6.13 6.69
C VAL A 42 -4.02 -5.69 7.54
N ARG A 43 -3.47 -6.63 8.31
CA ARG A 43 -2.24 -6.39 9.06
C ARG A 43 -1.05 -6.63 8.13
N HIS A 44 -0.43 -5.55 7.67
CA HIS A 44 0.71 -5.63 6.76
C HIS A 44 2.00 -5.99 7.52
N LEU A 45 2.87 -6.75 6.85
CA LEU A 45 4.18 -7.09 7.37
C LEU A 45 5.06 -5.83 7.44
N ASN A 46 5.84 -5.69 8.51
CA ASN A 46 6.80 -4.60 8.59
C ASN A 46 8.03 -4.93 7.73
N LEU A 47 7.95 -4.60 6.43
CA LEU A 47 9.01 -4.85 5.45
C LEU A 47 10.34 -4.18 5.84
N LYS A 48 10.30 -3.02 6.51
CA LYS A 48 11.52 -2.37 7.03
C LYS A 48 12.21 -3.26 8.06
N LYS A 49 11.45 -3.81 9.01
CA LYS A 49 11.97 -4.74 10.02
C LYS A 49 12.54 -6.00 9.36
N GLN A 50 11.81 -6.61 8.42
CA GLN A 50 12.31 -7.80 7.72
C GLN A 50 13.62 -7.54 6.97
N LYS A 51 13.75 -6.39 6.29
CA LYS A 51 14.99 -6.00 5.61
C LYS A 51 16.15 -5.83 6.57
N LEU A 52 15.92 -5.17 7.72
CA LEU A 52 16.94 -4.98 8.76
C LEU A 52 17.36 -6.32 9.40
N ASP A 53 16.40 -7.19 9.70
CA ASP A 53 16.69 -8.52 10.25
C ASP A 53 17.46 -9.39 9.25
N LYS A 54 17.17 -9.27 7.95
CA LYS A 54 17.93 -9.96 6.90
C LYS A 54 19.37 -9.47 6.82
N MET A 55 19.62 -8.16 6.83
CA MET A 55 20.97 -7.60 6.82
C MET A 55 21.78 -8.04 8.04
N ARG A 56 21.20 -7.98 9.24
CA ARG A 56 21.85 -8.43 10.49
C ARG A 56 22.16 -9.92 10.55
N ARG A 57 21.39 -10.75 9.85
CA ARG A 57 21.70 -12.19 9.74
C ARG A 57 22.89 -12.40 8.81
N ASN A 58 22.88 -11.78 7.63
CA ASN A 58 23.99 -11.84 6.70
C ASN A 58 25.31 -11.35 7.31
N GLU A 59 25.31 -10.26 8.10
CA GLU A 59 26.50 -9.76 8.83
C GLU A 59 27.02 -10.70 9.93
N LYS A 60 26.26 -11.72 10.34
CA LYS A 60 26.69 -12.70 11.36
C LYS A 60 27.27 -13.98 10.77
N ASP A 61 27.00 -14.23 9.49
CA ASP A 61 27.45 -15.42 8.77
C ASP A 61 28.76 -15.15 7.97
N GLU A 62 29.24 -13.90 7.94
CA GLU A 62 30.57 -13.45 7.46
C GLU A 62 31.53 -13.17 8.62
#